data_AF-A0A0D6ATY5-F1
#
_entry.id   AF-A0A0D6ATY5-F1
#
_cell.length_a   1.000
_cell.length_b   1.000
_cell.length_c   1.000
_cell.angle_alpha   90.00
_cell.angle_beta   90.00
_cell.angle_gamma   90.00
#
_symmetry.space_group_name_H-M   'P 1'
#
loop_
_entity.id
_entity.type
_entity.pdbx_description
1 polymer ?
#
loop_
_entity_poly.entity_id
_entity_poly.type
_entity_poly.pdbx_seq_one_letter_code
_entity_poly.pdbx_strand_id
1 'polypeptide(L)'
;MYGAFIIDPDPQKHPELKEKVNSRLLGTPENQQWQELLMVMNGFDTNFDDENEVYAVNTIPHAFTKQPIIIERNRPVRVYLINVTEFDPINSFHLHANFFDYYDHGTTLTPTQRTIDTVIQCQGQRGILEFSFAKHSPGSYMFHAHQSEFVELGWMSLFEVIA
;
A
#
# COMPACT_ATOMS: atom_id res chain seq x y z
N MET A 1 8.46 16.12 -8.52
CA MET A 1 9.00 14.91 -9.21
C MET A 1 9.35 13.90 -8.14
N TYR A 2 8.81 12.69 -8.22
CA TYR A 2 8.96 11.66 -7.17
C TYR A 2 8.97 10.27 -7.80
N GLY A 3 9.33 9.27 -6.99
CA GLY A 3 9.30 7.86 -7.37
C GLY A 3 9.52 6.98 -6.13
N ALA A 4 9.57 5.68 -6.36
CA ALA A 4 9.84 4.70 -5.32
C ALA A 4 11.26 4.14 -5.46
N PHE A 5 11.87 3.84 -4.31
CA PHE A 5 13.12 3.10 -4.25
C PHE A 5 13.01 2.03 -3.17
N ILE A 6 13.11 0.78 -3.58
CA ILE A 6 12.95 -0.40 -2.71
C ILE A 6 14.33 -1.05 -2.57
N ILE A 7 14.70 -1.38 -1.33
CA ILE A 7 15.93 -2.11 -1.02
C ILE A 7 15.53 -3.36 -0.25
N ASP A 8 15.75 -4.52 -0.86
CA ASP A 8 15.46 -5.80 -0.22
C ASP A 8 16.50 -6.11 0.87
N PRO A 9 16.08 -6.75 1.97
CA PRO A 9 17.00 -7.15 3.02
C PRO A 9 17.98 -8.23 2.55
N ASP A 10 19.23 -8.13 3.01
CA ASP A 10 20.28 -9.10 2.73
C ASP A 10 20.10 -10.37 3.59
N PRO A 11 19.86 -11.56 3.00
CA PRO A 11 19.70 -12.81 3.74
C PRO A 11 20.88 -13.17 4.64
N GLN A 12 22.10 -12.74 4.29
CA GLN A 12 23.30 -13.07 5.06
C GLN A 12 23.35 -12.32 6.40
N LYS A 13 22.67 -11.18 6.51
CA LYS A 13 22.65 -10.34 7.71
C LYS A 13 21.61 -10.78 8.74
N HIS A 14 20.70 -11.68 8.36
CA HIS A 14 19.56 -12.11 9.17
C HIS A 14 19.33 -13.63 9.10
N PRO A 15 20.34 -14.45 9.46
CA PRO A 15 20.25 -15.90 9.32
C PRO A 15 19.10 -16.52 10.11
N GLU A 16 18.70 -15.90 11.22
CA GLU A 16 17.59 -16.32 12.10
C GLU A 16 16.20 -16.04 11.53
N LEU A 17 16.08 -15.14 10.55
CA LEU A 17 14.83 -14.76 9.88
C LEU A 17 14.87 -15.07 8.38
N LYS A 18 15.67 -16.06 7.97
CA LYS A 18 15.97 -16.37 6.57
C LYS A 18 14.74 -16.51 5.68
N GLU A 19 13.72 -17.25 6.11
CA GLU A 19 12.48 -17.43 5.35
C GLU A 19 11.75 -16.10 5.11
N LYS A 20 11.68 -15.25 6.14
CA LYS A 20 11.04 -13.94 6.04
C LYS A 20 11.81 -12.99 5.14
N VAL A 21 13.14 -13.00 5.23
CA VAL A 21 14.00 -12.20 4.35
C VAL A 21 13.91 -12.68 2.91
N ASN A 22 13.97 -14.00 2.68
CA ASN A 22 13.77 -14.56 1.35
C ASN A 22 12.42 -14.16 0.77
N SER A 23 11.35 -14.16 1.56
CA SER A 23 10.03 -13.72 1.08
C SER A 23 9.98 -12.25 0.62
N ARG A 24 10.95 -11.43 1.02
CA ARG A 24 11.11 -10.02 0.57
C ARG A 24 12.10 -9.88 -0.57
N LEU A 25 13.06 -10.79 -0.71
CA LEU A 25 14.09 -10.70 -1.74
C LEU A 25 13.51 -11.09 -3.10
N LEU A 26 13.50 -10.13 -4.03
CA LEU A 26 12.95 -10.30 -5.36
C LEU A 26 13.53 -11.52 -6.08
N GLY A 27 12.65 -12.37 -6.59
CA GLY A 27 13.01 -13.52 -7.43
C GLY A 27 13.30 -14.82 -6.68
N THR A 28 13.28 -14.82 -5.34
CA THR A 28 13.34 -16.08 -4.57
C THR A 28 12.02 -16.87 -4.71
N PRO A 29 12.03 -18.20 -4.48
CA PRO A 29 10.80 -19.00 -4.44
C PRO A 29 9.79 -18.52 -3.38
N GLU A 30 10.28 -18.05 -2.23
CA GLU A 30 9.45 -17.51 -1.15
C GLU A 30 8.79 -16.19 -1.55
N ASN A 31 9.51 -15.31 -2.25
CA ASN A 31 8.98 -14.05 -2.77
C ASN A 31 7.89 -14.29 -3.82
N GLN A 32 8.04 -15.29 -4.68
CA GLN A 32 7.04 -15.64 -5.71
C GLN A 32 5.66 -16.00 -5.13
N GLN A 33 5.60 -16.42 -3.86
CA GLN A 33 4.31 -16.68 -3.20
C GLN A 33 3.50 -15.40 -2.94
N TRP A 34 4.17 -14.24 -2.91
CA TRP A 34 3.55 -12.94 -2.63
C TRP A 34 3.11 -12.22 -3.90
N GLN A 35 2.03 -11.44 -3.75
CA GLN A 35 1.58 -10.46 -4.73
C GLN A 35 2.08 -9.09 -4.26
N GLU A 36 3.14 -8.58 -4.88
CA GLU A 36 3.76 -7.32 -4.47
C GLU A 36 3.25 -6.15 -5.31
N LEU A 37 2.84 -5.08 -4.64
CA LEU A 37 2.28 -3.87 -5.25
C LEU A 37 3.01 -2.64 -4.75
N LEU A 38 3.23 -1.67 -5.63
CA LEU A 38 3.73 -0.35 -5.27
C LEU A 38 2.59 0.66 -5.35
N MET A 39 2.40 1.43 -4.28
CA MET A 39 1.38 2.45 -4.17
C MET A 39 2.00 3.76 -3.69
N VAL A 40 1.96 4.77 -4.56
CA VAL A 40 2.41 6.13 -4.28
C VAL A 40 1.17 7.02 -4.16
N MET A 41 0.90 7.52 -2.96
CA MET A 41 -0.21 8.42 -2.67
C MET A 41 0.23 9.85 -3.00
N ASN A 42 -0.54 10.55 -3.81
CA ASN A 42 -0.23 11.90 -4.27
C ASN A 42 -1.49 12.77 -4.42
N GLY A 43 -1.26 14.09 -4.46
CA GLY A 43 -2.23 15.12 -4.82
C GLY A 43 -1.67 16.01 -5.93
N PHE A 44 -2.56 16.72 -6.63
CA PHE A 44 -2.18 17.70 -7.64
C PHE A 44 -2.96 19.00 -7.44
N ASP A 45 -2.20 20.07 -7.26
CA ASP A 45 -2.63 21.45 -7.48
C ASP A 45 -2.63 21.73 -9.00
N THR A 46 -3.81 21.99 -9.53
CA THR A 46 -4.07 22.23 -10.96
C THR A 46 -4.33 23.69 -11.29
N ASN A 47 -4.62 24.51 -10.28
CA ASN A 47 -4.99 25.92 -10.44
C ASN A 47 -3.90 26.89 -9.88
N PHE A 48 -2.86 26.35 -9.24
CA PHE A 48 -1.70 27.01 -8.64
C PHE A 48 -2.02 27.87 -7.40
N ASP A 49 -2.93 27.43 -6.54
CA ASP A 49 -3.28 28.11 -5.28
C ASP A 49 -2.70 27.48 -4.00
N ASP A 50 -1.78 26.52 -4.15
CA ASP A 50 -1.18 25.75 -3.05
C ASP A 50 -2.19 24.83 -2.31
N GLU A 51 -3.31 24.47 -2.94
CA GLU A 51 -4.25 23.42 -2.51
C GLU A 51 -4.39 22.32 -3.58
N ASN A 52 -4.72 21.09 -3.18
CA ASN A 52 -4.89 19.98 -4.13
C ASN A 52 -6.34 19.88 -4.62
N GLU A 53 -6.57 19.94 -5.94
CA GLU A 53 -7.91 19.66 -6.52
C GLU A 53 -8.20 18.17 -6.67
N VAL A 54 -7.16 17.35 -6.85
CA VAL A 54 -7.33 15.92 -7.12
C VAL A 54 -6.30 15.09 -6.37
N TYR A 55 -6.74 13.91 -5.93
CA TYR A 55 -5.93 12.96 -5.19
C TYR A 55 -5.94 11.61 -5.87
N ALA A 56 -4.86 10.86 -5.73
CA ALA A 56 -4.77 9.53 -6.30
C ALA A 56 -3.80 8.63 -5.53
N VAL A 57 -3.93 7.34 -5.81
CA VAL A 57 -2.82 6.39 -5.68
C VAL A 57 -2.33 6.07 -7.09
N ASN A 58 -1.03 6.20 -7.31
CA ASN A 58 -0.39 6.07 -8.62
C ASN A 58 -0.96 7.04 -9.68
N THR A 59 -1.20 8.31 -9.28
CA THR A 59 -1.39 9.49 -10.15
C THR A 59 -2.75 9.70 -10.82
N ILE A 60 -3.46 8.66 -11.28
CA ILE A 60 -4.73 8.88 -11.99
C ILE A 60 -5.92 8.79 -11.01
N PRO A 61 -6.67 9.90 -10.78
CA PRO A 61 -7.84 9.90 -9.90
C PRO A 61 -8.88 8.87 -10.35
N HIS A 62 -9.46 8.14 -9.40
CA HIS A 62 -10.46 7.10 -9.65
C HIS A 62 -10.04 5.98 -10.64
N ALA A 63 -8.73 5.80 -10.89
CA ALA A 63 -8.28 4.76 -11.81
C ALA A 63 -8.72 3.37 -11.36
N PHE A 64 -8.44 3.04 -10.09
CA PHE A 64 -8.70 1.71 -9.55
C PHE A 64 -10.10 1.51 -8.99
N THR A 65 -10.99 2.50 -9.06
CA THR A 65 -12.44 2.26 -8.93
C THR A 65 -13.06 1.86 -10.26
N LYS A 66 -12.52 2.37 -11.37
CA LYS A 66 -12.96 2.02 -12.73
C LYS A 66 -12.32 0.72 -13.23
N GLN A 67 -11.06 0.49 -12.86
CA GLN A 67 -10.30 -0.72 -13.17
C GLN A 67 -9.68 -1.28 -11.89
N PRO A 68 -10.43 -2.07 -11.10
CA PRO A 68 -9.95 -2.65 -9.85
C PRO A 68 -8.65 -3.43 -10.01
N ILE A 69 -7.82 -3.40 -8.97
CA ILE A 69 -6.58 -4.19 -8.92
C ILE A 69 -6.96 -5.66 -8.65
N ILE A 70 -6.73 -6.52 -9.63
CA ILE A 70 -7.01 -7.95 -9.51
C ILE A 70 -5.95 -8.61 -8.63
N ILE A 71 -6.38 -9.35 -7.60
CA ILE A 71 -5.51 -10.12 -6.72
C ILE A 71 -6.09 -11.53 -6.48
N GLU A 72 -5.22 -12.52 -6.37
CA GLU A 72 -5.57 -13.89 -6.05
C GLU A 72 -5.84 -14.05 -4.56
N ARG A 73 -6.97 -14.67 -4.21
CA ARG A 73 -7.42 -14.89 -2.84
C ARG A 73 -6.42 -15.65 -1.98
N ASN A 74 -5.80 -16.69 -2.54
CA ASN A 74 -4.98 -17.65 -1.80
C ASN A 74 -3.50 -17.23 -1.66
N ARG A 75 -3.10 -16.11 -2.28
CA ARG A 75 -1.74 -15.58 -2.19
C ARG A 75 -1.71 -14.32 -1.31
N PRO A 76 -0.80 -14.21 -0.34
CA PRO A 76 -0.69 -13.00 0.47
C PRO A 76 -0.27 -11.80 -0.39
N VAL A 77 -0.68 -10.61 0.04
CA VAL A 77 -0.42 -9.34 -0.65
C VAL A 77 0.54 -8.52 0.20
N ARG A 78 1.52 -7.90 -0.47
CA ARG A 78 2.43 -6.92 0.12
C ARG A 78 2.32 -5.62 -0.66
N VAL A 79 2.02 -4.53 0.03
CA VAL A 79 1.99 -3.20 -0.56
C VAL A 79 3.14 -2.36 -0.01
N TYR A 80 3.96 -1.81 -0.89
CA TYR A 80 4.90 -0.74 -0.59
C TYR A 80 4.15 0.59 -0.72
N LEU A 81 3.79 1.19 0.40
CA LEU A 81 2.96 2.41 0.47
C LEU A 81 3.84 3.62 0.76
N ILE A 82 3.81 4.63 -0.11
CA ILE A 82 4.61 5.85 0.01
C ILE A 82 3.68 7.06 -0.03
N ASN A 83 3.82 7.97 0.92
CA ASN A 83 3.14 9.26 0.88
C ASN A 83 4.04 10.35 0.27
N VAL A 84 3.61 10.93 -0.84
CA VAL A 84 4.23 12.12 -1.45
C VAL A 84 3.22 13.24 -1.68
N THR A 85 2.07 13.20 -1.02
CA THR A 85 1.10 14.29 -1.06
C THR A 85 1.74 15.56 -0.52
N GLU A 86 1.72 16.61 -1.33
CA GLU A 86 2.16 17.98 -1.01
C GLU A 86 0.96 18.77 -0.48
N PHE A 87 1.20 19.93 0.16
CA PHE A 87 0.19 20.84 0.73
C PHE A 87 -0.58 20.31 1.94
N ASP A 88 -1.11 19.09 1.86
CA ASP A 88 -1.76 18.42 2.98
C ASP A 88 -0.73 17.82 3.96
N PRO A 89 -0.85 18.06 5.28
CA PRO A 89 0.17 17.67 6.24
C PRO A 89 0.22 16.15 6.47
N ILE A 90 -0.91 15.47 6.26
CA ILE A 90 -1.06 14.05 6.53
C ILE A 90 -1.86 13.39 5.45
N ASN A 91 -1.70 12.09 5.43
CA ASN A 91 -2.41 11.24 4.54
C ASN A 91 -2.70 9.87 5.15
N SER A 92 -3.59 9.06 4.58
CA SER A 92 -3.87 7.73 5.15
C SER A 92 -4.28 6.68 4.14
N PHE A 93 -4.18 5.42 4.55
CA PHE A 93 -4.66 4.28 3.80
C PHE A 93 -5.56 3.45 4.71
N HIS A 94 -6.78 3.19 4.26
CA HIS A 94 -7.74 2.32 4.91
C HIS A 94 -8.15 1.18 3.97
N LEU A 95 -8.26 -0.05 4.51
CA LEU A 95 -8.71 -1.23 3.78
C LEU A 95 -10.03 -1.77 4.37
N HIS A 96 -11.04 -1.92 3.53
CA HIS A 96 -12.34 -2.43 3.97
C HIS A 96 -12.29 -3.92 4.30
N ALA A 97 -12.94 -4.28 5.41
CA ALA A 97 -13.23 -5.66 5.80
C ALA A 97 -11.99 -6.59 5.87
N ASN A 98 -10.80 -6.04 6.03
CA ASN A 98 -9.57 -6.78 6.19
C ASN A 98 -8.58 -5.99 7.05
N PHE A 99 -7.61 -6.69 7.64
CA PHE A 99 -6.56 -6.10 8.46
C PHE A 99 -5.20 -6.40 7.86
N PHE A 100 -4.22 -5.55 8.15
CA PHE A 100 -2.84 -5.71 7.76
C PHE A 100 -1.88 -5.53 8.93
N ASP A 101 -0.71 -6.15 8.79
CA ASP A 101 0.47 -5.83 9.57
C ASP A 101 1.23 -4.70 8.85
N TYR A 102 1.57 -3.63 9.58
CA TYR A 102 2.30 -2.48 9.05
C TYR A 102 3.74 -2.44 9.55
N TYR A 103 4.67 -2.24 8.63
CA TYR A 103 6.10 -2.13 8.88
C TYR A 103 6.53 -0.70 8.57
N ASP A 104 6.62 0.13 9.60
CA ASP A 104 6.96 1.54 9.42
C ASP A 104 8.35 1.70 8.82
N HIS A 105 8.45 2.53 7.78
CA HIS A 105 9.64 2.75 6.98
C HIS A 105 10.21 1.50 6.27
N GLY A 106 9.62 0.32 6.43
CA GLY A 106 10.10 -0.95 5.86
C GLY A 106 11.48 -1.41 6.38
N THR A 107 11.92 -0.87 7.52
CA THR A 107 13.29 -1.08 8.04
C THR A 107 13.41 -2.22 9.05
N THR A 108 12.28 -2.82 9.44
CA THR A 108 12.22 -3.94 10.38
C THR A 108 11.69 -5.19 9.71
N LEU A 109 12.13 -6.35 10.18
CA LEU A 109 11.60 -7.65 9.74
C LEU A 109 10.38 -8.08 10.57
N THR A 110 10.01 -7.34 11.61
CA THR A 110 8.76 -7.52 12.36
C THR A 110 7.92 -6.25 12.25
N PRO A 111 6.59 -6.37 12.18
CA PRO A 111 5.75 -5.19 11.99
C PRO A 111 5.77 -4.33 13.25
N THR A 112 5.74 -3.02 13.03
CA THR A 112 5.68 -2.01 14.07
C THR A 112 4.27 -1.84 14.61
N GLN A 113 3.26 -2.13 13.78
CA GLN A 113 1.86 -2.19 14.17
C GLN A 113 1.22 -3.46 13.59
N ARG A 114 0.37 -4.10 14.38
CA ARG A 114 -0.24 -5.39 14.02
C ARG A 114 -1.74 -5.27 13.95
N THR A 115 -2.34 -5.94 12.98
CA THR A 115 -3.79 -6.11 12.89
C THR A 115 -4.52 -4.75 12.95
N ILE A 116 -4.12 -3.83 12.09
CA ILE A 116 -4.79 -2.55 11.89
C ILE A 116 -5.40 -2.54 10.48
N ASP A 117 -6.43 -1.74 10.28
CA ASP A 117 -7.07 -1.55 8.98
C ASP A 117 -6.77 -0.17 8.38
N THR A 118 -6.11 0.71 9.14
CA THR A 118 -5.87 2.10 8.80
C THR A 118 -4.49 2.54 9.27
N VAL A 119 -3.73 3.21 8.40
CA VAL A 119 -2.45 3.84 8.75
C VAL A 119 -2.41 5.28 8.26
N ILE A 120 -1.84 6.19 9.06
CA ILE A 120 -1.64 7.60 8.73
C ILE A 120 -0.14 7.84 8.48
N GLN A 121 0.19 8.62 7.45
CA GLN A 121 1.53 9.00 7.03
C GLN A 121 1.60 10.51 6.78
N CYS A 122 2.55 11.22 7.38
CA CYS A 122 2.95 12.56 6.91
C CYS A 122 3.70 12.47 5.59
N GLN A 123 3.95 13.61 4.95
CA GLN A 123 4.74 13.66 3.71
C GLN A 123 6.12 12.99 3.90
N GLY A 124 6.51 12.15 2.94
CA GLY A 124 7.79 11.43 2.94
C GLY A 124 7.81 10.18 3.82
N GLN A 125 6.80 9.96 4.68
CA GLN A 125 6.62 8.68 5.34
C GLN A 125 6.17 7.61 4.35
N ARG A 126 6.56 6.38 4.65
CA ARG A 126 6.32 5.19 3.84
C ARG A 126 6.37 3.96 4.72
N GLY A 127 5.81 2.86 4.25
CA GLY A 127 5.91 1.58 4.93
C GLY A 127 5.42 0.43 4.08
N ILE A 128 5.37 -0.74 4.69
CA ILE A 128 4.93 -1.95 4.03
C ILE A 128 3.66 -2.46 4.72
N LEU A 129 2.63 -2.76 3.96
CA LEU A 129 1.40 -3.42 4.41
C LEU A 129 1.49 -4.89 4.00
N GLU A 130 1.25 -5.82 4.91
CA GLU A 130 1.12 -7.25 4.60
C GLU A 130 -0.23 -7.78 5.08
N PHE A 131 -0.99 -8.40 4.16
CA PHE A 131 -2.32 -8.94 4.45
C PHE A 131 -2.65 -10.14 3.55
N SER A 132 -3.76 -10.81 3.83
CA SER A 132 -4.24 -11.95 3.05
C SER A 132 -5.76 -11.96 2.94
N PHE A 133 -6.27 -12.41 1.79
CA PHE A 133 -7.68 -12.65 1.55
C PHE A 133 -8.07 -14.14 1.66
N ALA A 134 -7.17 -15.03 2.09
CA ALA A 134 -7.40 -16.48 2.09
C ALA A 134 -8.67 -16.91 2.85
N LYS A 135 -9.07 -16.16 3.88
CA LYS A 135 -10.26 -16.42 4.71
C LYS A 135 -11.49 -15.59 4.32
N HIS A 136 -11.38 -14.75 3.30
CA HIS A 136 -12.45 -13.85 2.84
C HIS A 136 -13.14 -14.41 1.60
N SER A 137 -14.31 -13.91 1.23
CA SER A 137 -14.97 -14.32 -0.03
C SER A 137 -14.33 -13.59 -1.22
N PRO A 138 -14.30 -14.20 -2.43
CA PRO A 138 -14.03 -13.45 -3.66
C PRO A 138 -14.98 -12.25 -3.83
N GLY A 139 -14.53 -11.21 -4.54
CA GLY A 139 -15.29 -10.00 -4.83
C GLY A 139 -14.49 -8.72 -4.58
N SER A 140 -15.18 -7.58 -4.62
CA SER A 140 -14.55 -6.27 -4.53
C SER A 140 -14.39 -5.78 -3.08
N TYR A 141 -13.19 -5.32 -2.74
CA TYR A 141 -12.84 -4.75 -1.44
C TYR A 141 -12.26 -3.36 -1.63
N MET A 142 -12.89 -2.35 -1.03
CA MET A 142 -12.46 -0.97 -1.19
C MET A 142 -11.23 -0.67 -0.33
N PHE A 143 -10.35 0.17 -0.87
CA PHE A 143 -9.32 0.84 -0.09
C PHE A 143 -9.20 2.29 -0.54
N HIS A 144 -8.97 3.20 0.40
CA HIS A 144 -9.02 4.63 0.14
C HIS A 144 -8.33 5.43 1.26
N ALA A 145 -8.18 6.73 1.06
CA ALA A 145 -7.82 7.63 2.15
C ALA A 145 -8.93 7.71 3.19
N HIS A 146 -8.62 7.67 4.48
CA HIS A 146 -9.61 7.89 5.54
C HIS A 146 -9.86 9.39 5.83
N GLN A 147 -9.53 10.25 4.87
CA GLN A 147 -9.91 11.67 4.79
C GLN A 147 -11.00 11.78 3.70
N SER A 148 -12.23 12.15 4.07
CA SER A 148 -13.37 12.14 3.13
C SER A 148 -13.12 12.98 1.87
N GLU A 149 -12.49 14.15 2.03
CA GLU A 149 -12.13 15.04 0.93
C GLU A 149 -11.27 14.33 -0.13
N PHE A 150 -10.22 13.61 0.30
CA PHE A 150 -9.32 12.92 -0.62
C PHE A 150 -10.04 11.80 -1.38
N VAL A 151 -10.99 11.12 -0.73
CA VAL A 151 -11.85 10.09 -1.36
C VAL A 151 -12.72 10.71 -2.44
N GLU A 152 -13.42 11.80 -2.10
CA GLU A 152 -14.34 12.50 -3.00
C GLU A 152 -13.61 13.09 -4.22
N LEU A 153 -12.37 13.53 -4.03
CA LEU A 153 -11.53 14.15 -5.06
C LEU A 153 -10.59 13.17 -5.80
N GLY A 154 -10.76 11.85 -5.64
CA GLY A 154 -10.12 10.89 -6.53
C GLY A 154 -9.56 9.63 -5.89
N TRP A 155 -9.14 9.72 -4.63
CA TRP A 155 -8.41 8.64 -4.00
C TRP A 155 -9.33 7.66 -3.29
N MET A 156 -9.95 6.88 -4.16
CA MET A 156 -10.69 5.69 -3.83
C MET A 156 -10.27 4.60 -4.81
N SER A 157 -10.22 3.36 -4.36
CA SER A 157 -9.73 2.24 -5.15
C SER A 157 -10.37 0.93 -4.70
N LEU A 158 -10.30 -0.09 -5.56
CA LEU A 158 -10.84 -1.43 -5.28
C LEU A 158 -9.76 -2.47 -5.55
N PHE A 159 -9.67 -3.45 -4.66
CA PHE A 159 -9.14 -4.77 -4.98
C PHE A 159 -10.28 -5.64 -5.50
N GLU A 160 -10.08 -6.33 -6.62
CA GLU A 160 -10.96 -7.40 -7.07
C GLU A 160 -10.32 -8.73 -6.72
N VAL A 161 -10.84 -9.39 -5.69
CA VAL A 161 -10.30 -10.66 -5.18
C VAL A 161 -10.90 -11.81 -5.98
N ILE A 162 -10.07 -12.51 -6.75
CA ILE A 162 -10.46 -13.69 -7.52
C ILE A 162 -10.14 -14.98 -6.77
N ALA A 163 -10.92 -16.04 -7.03
CA ALA A 163 -10.82 -17.32 -6.34
C ALA A 163 -9.53 -18.09 -6.61
#